data_AF-A0AA43Q8Z5-F1
#
_entry.id   AF-A0AA43Q8Z5-F1
#
_cell.length_a   1.000
_cell.length_b   1.000
_cell.length_c   1.000
_cell.angle_alpha   90.00
_cell.angle_beta   90.00
_cell.angle_gamma   90.00
#
_symmetry.space_group_name_H-M   'P 1'
#
loop_
_entity.id
_entity.type
_entity.pdbx_description
1 polymer ?
#
loop_
_entity_poly.entity_id
_entity_poly.type
_entity_poly.pdbx_seq_one_letter_code
_entity_poly.pdbx_strand_id
1 'polypeptide(L)'
;MIDWLMHFALKLLETCRDILPIAGIIIGFQLLVIRKPLAHPRKTIIGFFYVLLGIVFFLEGLDLALFPLGSLMASQLTTPVFLGINPGEQNASWQAYYWVYIFAASIGFATALAEPSLLAVALKAEQISGGTIRAWGLRISVAIGVGFGLALGTFRIVTGSELYLYIIGGYIIVMIQTRFAPKLIIGLAYDSGGVTTSMVTVPLVTALGLGLASAVPGRNPLLDGFGLIAFASLFPVIAVLGYAQIAQWLSKGGLSSKP
;
A
#
# COMPACT_ATOMS: atom_id res chain seq x y z
N MET A 1 27.43 20.38 -7.10
CA MET A 1 27.90 18.98 -7.29
C MET A 1 28.31 18.34 -5.97
N ILE A 2 29.10 19.03 -5.13
CA ILE A 2 29.48 18.56 -3.80
C ILE A 2 28.26 18.40 -2.87
N ASP A 3 27.33 19.36 -2.89
CA ASP A 3 26.13 19.28 -2.03
C ASP A 3 25.22 18.09 -2.37
N TRP A 4 25.09 17.77 -3.66
CA TRP A 4 24.32 16.61 -4.12
C TRP A 4 24.98 15.30 -3.68
N LEU A 5 26.31 15.19 -3.80
CA LEU A 5 27.08 14.05 -3.33
C LEU A 5 26.97 13.86 -1.81
N MET A 6 27.02 14.96 -1.06
CA MET A 6 26.88 14.94 0.40
C MET A 6 25.46 14.53 0.81
N HIS A 7 24.42 15.07 0.16
CA HIS A 7 23.03 14.70 0.38
C HIS A 7 22.79 13.20 0.10
N PHE A 8 23.30 12.71 -1.04
CA PHE A 8 23.21 11.30 -1.40
C PHE A 8 23.94 10.39 -0.40
N ALA A 9 25.15 10.77 0.04
CA ALA A 9 25.92 10.02 1.02
C ALA A 9 25.22 9.97 2.39
N LEU A 10 24.59 11.07 2.82
CA LEU A 10 23.80 11.12 4.04
C LEU A 10 22.58 10.19 3.95
N LYS A 11 21.81 10.27 2.86
CA LYS A 11 20.67 9.37 2.64
C LYS A 11 21.07 7.90 2.60
N LEU A 12 22.23 7.59 2.02
CA LEU A 12 22.76 6.23 2.01
C LEU A 12 23.12 5.76 3.43
N LEU A 13 23.70 6.63 4.26
CA LEU A 13 24.00 6.33 5.65
C LEU A 13 22.72 6.11 6.49
N GLU A 14 21.71 6.95 6.30
CA GLU A 14 20.40 6.83 6.94
C GLU A 14 19.72 5.52 6.56
N THR A 15 19.66 5.23 5.25
CA THR A 15 19.09 3.97 4.74
C THR A 15 19.83 2.74 5.30
N CYS A 16 21.16 2.82 5.41
CA CYS A 16 21.95 1.75 6.05
C CYS A 16 21.59 1.58 7.53
N ARG A 17 21.44 2.68 8.27
CA ARG A 17 21.05 2.68 9.68
C ARG A 17 19.65 2.07 9.86
N ASP A 18 18.71 2.38 8.98
CA ASP A 18 17.33 1.91 9.05
C ASP A 18 17.20 0.42 8.70
N ILE A 19 18.05 -0.10 7.83
CA ILE A 19 18.06 -1.53 7.46
C ILE A 19 18.87 -2.39 8.44
N LEU A 20 19.80 -1.79 9.20
CA LEU A 20 20.68 -2.50 10.13
C LEU A 20 19.92 -3.41 11.13
N PRO A 21 18.78 -3.00 11.75
CA PRO A 21 18.02 -3.88 12.63
C PRO A 21 17.50 -5.13 11.92
N ILE A 22 17.00 -4.98 10.69
CA ILE A 22 16.48 -6.09 9.88
C ILE A 22 17.62 -7.04 9.53
N ALA A 23 18.75 -6.51 9.06
CA ALA A 23 19.94 -7.31 8.77
C ALA A 23 20.44 -8.04 10.02
N GLY A 24 20.46 -7.36 11.17
CA GLY A 24 20.82 -7.94 12.46
C GLY A 24 19.93 -9.11 12.87
N ILE A 25 18.60 -8.96 12.73
CA ILE A 25 17.64 -10.04 13.00
C ILE A 25 17.88 -11.22 12.06
N ILE A 26 18.01 -10.98 10.75
CA ILE A 26 18.21 -12.05 9.76
C ILE A 26 19.51 -12.81 10.03
N ILE A 27 20.62 -12.11 10.22
CA ILE A 27 21.93 -12.72 10.51
C ILE A 27 21.89 -13.45 11.86
N GLY A 28 21.25 -12.86 12.88
CA GLY A 28 21.06 -13.48 14.18
C GLY A 28 20.27 -14.78 14.10
N PHE A 29 19.13 -14.78 13.39
CA PHE A 29 18.34 -16.00 13.16
C PHE A 29 19.14 -17.06 12.39
N GLN A 30 19.86 -16.65 11.34
CA GLN A 30 20.64 -17.57 10.52
C GLN A 30 21.76 -18.27 11.32
N LEU A 31 22.49 -17.51 12.14
CA LEU A 31 23.65 -18.02 12.88
C LEU A 31 23.27 -18.69 14.21
N LEU A 32 22.31 -18.14 14.95
CA LEU A 32 21.96 -18.61 16.30
C LEU A 32 20.85 -19.66 16.30
N VAL A 33 19.80 -19.46 15.48
CA VAL A 33 18.60 -20.33 15.47
C VAL A 33 18.74 -21.44 14.44
N ILE A 34 18.97 -21.08 13.18
CA ILE A 34 19.11 -22.04 12.06
C ILE A 34 20.47 -22.75 12.12
N ARG A 35 21.48 -22.09 12.73
CA ARG A 35 22.85 -22.61 12.91
C ARG A 35 23.50 -23.05 11.61
N LYS A 36 23.28 -22.29 10.54
CA LYS A 36 23.91 -22.53 9.23
C LYS A 36 24.71 -21.31 8.79
N PRO A 37 25.92 -21.49 8.24
CA PRO A 37 26.67 -20.38 7.67
C PRO A 37 25.91 -19.77 6.48
N LEU A 38 26.16 -18.50 6.19
CA LEU A 38 25.59 -17.83 5.03
C LEU A 38 26.08 -18.51 3.75
N ALA A 39 25.14 -18.93 2.90
CA ALA A 39 25.48 -19.48 1.59
C ALA A 39 26.03 -18.36 0.69
N HIS A 40 27.24 -18.53 0.16
CA HIS A 40 27.89 -17.57 -0.75
C HIS A 40 28.02 -16.13 -0.20
N PRO A 41 28.71 -15.91 0.94
CA PRO A 41 28.71 -14.62 1.64
C PRO A 41 29.15 -13.44 0.76
N ARG A 42 30.12 -13.66 -0.14
CA ARG A 42 30.56 -12.63 -1.10
C ARG A 42 29.44 -12.18 -2.04
N LYS A 43 28.65 -13.11 -2.58
CA LYS A 43 27.51 -12.78 -3.45
C LYS A 43 26.42 -12.05 -2.67
N THR A 44 26.16 -12.47 -1.44
CA THR A 44 25.17 -11.84 -0.55
C THR A 44 25.55 -10.40 -0.22
N ILE A 45 26.80 -10.14 0.14
CA ILE A 45 27.28 -8.77 0.45
C ILE A 45 27.18 -7.87 -0.78
N ILE A 46 27.60 -8.35 -1.95
CA ILE A 46 27.50 -7.58 -3.20
C ILE A 46 26.03 -7.31 -3.56
N GLY A 47 25.16 -8.32 -3.45
CA GLY A 47 23.72 -8.16 -3.69
C GLY A 47 23.08 -7.17 -2.71
N PHE A 48 23.44 -7.24 -1.43
CA PHE A 48 22.97 -6.30 -0.41
C PHE A 48 23.41 -4.87 -0.70
N PHE A 49 24.65 -4.67 -1.16
CA PHE A 49 25.13 -3.36 -1.59
C PHE A 49 24.33 -2.79 -2.78
N TYR A 50 24.03 -3.61 -3.79
CA TYR A 50 23.18 -3.18 -4.91
C TYR A 50 21.75 -2.87 -4.48
N VAL A 51 21.18 -3.63 -3.54
CA VAL A 51 19.87 -3.34 -2.96
C VAL A 51 19.88 -2.01 -2.23
N LEU A 52 20.89 -1.74 -1.41
CA LEU A 52 21.05 -0.45 -0.71
C LEU A 52 21.10 0.72 -1.69
N LEU A 53 21.95 0.64 -2.71
CA LEU A 53 22.01 1.68 -3.75
C LEU A 53 20.67 1.85 -4.46
N GLY A 54 20.02 0.74 -4.83
CA GLY A 54 18.71 0.76 -5.47
C GLY A 54 17.64 1.45 -4.63
N ILE A 55 17.58 1.15 -3.32
CA ILE A 55 16.63 1.78 -2.39
C ILE A 55 16.90 3.28 -2.28
N VAL A 56 18.16 3.72 -2.16
CA VAL A 56 18.49 5.15 -2.04
C VAL A 56 18.08 5.91 -3.31
N PHE A 57 18.44 5.41 -4.50
CA PHE A 57 18.03 6.03 -5.77
C PHE A 57 16.52 6.06 -5.94
N PHE A 58 15.83 4.99 -5.52
CA PHE A 58 14.39 4.91 -5.57
C PHE A 58 13.72 5.93 -4.63
N LEU A 59 14.16 6.02 -3.37
CA LEU A 59 13.66 7.02 -2.41
C LEU A 59 13.93 8.45 -2.87
N GLU A 60 15.13 8.73 -3.41
CA GLU A 60 15.44 10.04 -3.99
C GLU A 60 14.51 10.38 -5.16
N GLY A 61 14.23 9.41 -6.04
CA GLY A 61 13.28 9.58 -7.14
C GLY A 61 11.86 9.87 -6.66
N LEU A 62 11.44 9.24 -5.56
CA LEU A 62 10.13 9.50 -4.95
C LEU A 62 10.05 10.91 -4.37
N ASP A 63 11.07 11.33 -3.63
CA ASP A 63 11.13 12.66 -3.01
C ASP A 63 11.13 13.79 -4.05
N LEU A 64 11.80 13.58 -5.19
CA LEU A 64 11.88 14.59 -6.25
C LEU A 64 10.65 14.64 -7.15
N ALA A 65 9.99 13.50 -7.38
CA ALA A 65 8.91 13.42 -8.37
C ALA A 65 7.53 13.18 -7.73
N LEU A 66 7.38 12.10 -6.97
CA LEU A 66 6.08 11.60 -6.55
C LEU A 66 5.52 12.33 -5.33
N PHE A 67 6.35 12.70 -4.35
CA PHE A 67 5.88 13.42 -3.16
C PHE A 67 5.39 14.84 -3.48
N PRO A 68 6.13 15.66 -4.27
CA PRO A 68 5.65 16.97 -4.66
C PRO A 68 4.39 16.88 -5.50
N LEU A 69 4.26 15.87 -6.37
CA LEU A 69 3.06 15.69 -7.18
C LEU A 69 1.84 15.35 -6.32
N GLY A 70 1.99 14.47 -5.33
CA GLY A 70 0.91 14.15 -4.39
C GLY A 70 0.44 15.35 -3.57
N SER A 71 1.38 16.14 -3.03
CA SER A 71 1.07 17.31 -2.22
C SER A 71 0.49 18.46 -3.05
N LEU A 72 1.01 18.71 -4.26
CA LEU A 72 0.47 19.70 -5.18
C LEU A 72 -0.97 19.34 -5.59
N MET A 73 -1.22 18.09 -5.97
CA MET A 73 -2.57 17.65 -6.33
C MET A 73 -3.53 17.75 -5.15
N ALA A 74 -3.11 17.34 -3.96
CA ALA A 74 -3.93 17.52 -2.76
C ALA A 74 -4.28 19.01 -2.56
N SER A 75 -3.30 19.91 -2.58
CA SER A 75 -3.52 21.35 -2.37
C SER A 75 -4.42 22.01 -3.42
N GLN A 76 -4.27 21.62 -4.69
CA GLN A 76 -5.08 22.15 -5.79
C GLN A 76 -6.53 21.64 -5.69
N LEU A 77 -6.72 20.35 -5.40
CA LEU A 77 -8.04 19.74 -5.28
C LEU A 77 -8.79 20.16 -4.00
N THR A 78 -8.10 20.68 -2.99
CA THR A 78 -8.72 21.22 -1.76
C THR A 78 -8.77 22.74 -1.72
N THR A 79 -8.40 23.43 -2.79
CA THR A 79 -8.48 24.90 -2.83
C THR A 79 -9.95 25.35 -2.78
N PRO A 80 -10.32 26.38 -1.99
CA PRO A 80 -11.72 26.83 -1.87
C PRO A 80 -12.38 27.14 -3.22
N VAL A 81 -11.62 27.73 -4.16
CA VAL A 81 -12.06 28.00 -5.53
C VAL A 81 -12.44 26.72 -6.27
N PHE A 82 -11.64 25.66 -6.15
CA PHE A 82 -11.89 24.37 -6.80
C PHE A 82 -13.08 23.64 -6.18
N LEU A 83 -13.23 23.73 -4.86
CA LEU A 83 -14.35 23.15 -4.12
C LEU A 83 -15.67 23.92 -4.36
N GLY A 84 -15.63 25.07 -5.04
CA GLY A 84 -16.81 25.91 -5.30
C GLY A 84 -17.34 26.61 -4.04
N ILE A 85 -16.46 26.87 -3.06
CA ILE A 85 -16.80 27.41 -1.75
C ILE A 85 -16.43 28.89 -1.69
N ASN A 86 -17.28 29.71 -1.07
CA ASN A 86 -17.00 31.13 -0.89
C ASN A 86 -15.77 31.33 0.00
N PRO A 87 -14.89 32.31 -0.31
CA PRO A 87 -13.74 32.63 0.55
C PRO A 87 -14.23 33.04 1.95
N GLY A 88 -14.02 32.18 2.95
CA GLY A 88 -14.43 32.41 4.35
C GLY A 88 -15.36 31.35 4.94
N GLU A 89 -15.96 30.49 4.12
CA GLU A 89 -16.77 29.36 4.59
C GLU A 89 -15.86 28.17 4.89
N GLN A 90 -15.67 27.86 6.18
CA GLN A 90 -14.75 26.80 6.62
C GLN A 90 -15.35 25.39 6.57
N ASN A 91 -16.67 25.29 6.38
CA ASN A 91 -17.39 24.02 6.36
C ASN A 91 -17.71 23.61 4.91
N ALA A 92 -16.67 23.15 4.22
CA ALA A 92 -16.83 22.42 2.98
C ALA A 92 -17.65 21.14 3.23
N SER A 93 -18.71 20.93 2.44
CA SER A 93 -19.43 19.65 2.47
C SER A 93 -18.48 18.53 2.03
N TRP A 94 -18.58 17.34 2.63
CA TRP A 94 -17.69 16.23 2.30
C TRP A 94 -17.83 15.79 0.83
N GLN A 95 -18.95 16.10 0.20
CA GLN A 95 -19.22 15.85 -1.22
C GLN A 95 -18.37 16.73 -2.15
N ALA A 96 -17.97 17.94 -1.73
CA ALA A 96 -17.15 18.84 -2.54
C ALA A 96 -15.77 18.23 -2.86
N TYR A 97 -15.26 17.37 -1.97
CA TYR A 97 -13.99 16.67 -2.11
C TYR A 97 -14.05 15.43 -3.02
N TYR A 98 -15.12 15.24 -3.78
CA TYR A 98 -15.31 14.07 -4.65
C TYR A 98 -14.11 13.79 -5.56
N TRP A 99 -13.49 14.83 -6.13
CA TRP A 99 -12.30 14.69 -6.97
C TRP A 99 -11.06 14.21 -6.20
N VAL A 100 -10.94 14.55 -4.91
CA VAL A 100 -9.88 14.01 -4.04
C VAL A 100 -10.06 12.50 -3.88
N TYR A 101 -11.29 12.04 -3.69
CA TYR A 101 -11.58 10.61 -3.53
C TYR A 101 -11.29 9.81 -4.80
N ILE A 102 -11.66 10.35 -5.98
CA ILE A 102 -11.31 9.75 -7.27
C ILE A 102 -9.80 9.71 -7.44
N PHE A 103 -9.12 10.83 -7.21
CA PHE A 103 -7.67 10.92 -7.37
C PHE A 103 -6.95 9.91 -6.48
N ALA A 104 -7.34 9.83 -5.20
CA ALA A 104 -6.83 8.86 -4.25
C ALA A 104 -7.08 7.41 -4.72
N ALA A 105 -8.28 7.12 -5.23
CA ALA A 105 -8.61 5.80 -5.76
C ALA A 105 -7.76 5.43 -6.98
N SER A 106 -7.63 6.35 -7.93
CA SER A 106 -6.86 6.14 -9.16
C SER A 106 -5.37 5.94 -8.88
N ILE A 107 -4.79 6.75 -8.00
CA ILE A 107 -3.40 6.62 -7.60
C ILE A 107 -3.17 5.32 -6.82
N GLY A 108 -4.05 4.98 -5.88
CA GLY A 108 -3.97 3.71 -5.13
C GLY A 108 -4.07 2.50 -6.03
N PHE A 109 -5.00 2.52 -6.97
CA PHE A 109 -5.14 1.46 -7.97
C PHE A 109 -3.88 1.35 -8.85
N ALA A 110 -3.40 2.47 -9.39
CA ALA A 110 -2.26 2.48 -10.29
C ALA A 110 -0.97 2.00 -9.61
N THR A 111 -0.71 2.46 -8.39
CA THR A 111 0.49 2.05 -7.64
C THR A 111 0.46 0.60 -7.21
N ALA A 112 -0.67 0.13 -6.68
CA ALA A 112 -0.83 -1.27 -6.32
C ALA A 112 -0.67 -2.18 -7.55
N LEU A 113 -1.20 -1.78 -8.70
CA LEU A 113 -1.04 -2.53 -9.95
C LEU A 113 0.41 -2.53 -10.46
N ALA A 114 1.12 -1.41 -10.29
CA ALA A 114 2.52 -1.24 -10.68
C ALA A 114 3.51 -1.93 -9.71
N GLU A 115 3.05 -2.31 -8.51
CA GLU A 115 3.88 -2.87 -7.46
C GLU A 115 4.55 -4.21 -7.89
N PRO A 116 5.89 -4.27 -7.97
CA PRO A 116 6.59 -5.48 -8.43
C PRO A 116 6.45 -6.66 -7.46
N SER A 117 6.39 -6.39 -6.15
CA SER A 117 6.21 -7.41 -5.12
C SER A 117 4.87 -8.11 -5.27
N LEU A 118 3.80 -7.38 -5.64
CA LEU A 118 2.49 -7.94 -5.92
C LEU A 118 2.50 -8.84 -7.14
N LEU A 119 3.21 -8.45 -8.20
CA LEU A 119 3.38 -9.31 -9.37
C LEU A 119 4.05 -10.63 -9.00
N ALA A 120 5.12 -10.60 -8.19
CA ALA A 120 5.83 -11.79 -7.77
C ALA A 120 4.94 -12.74 -6.95
N VAL A 121 4.20 -12.21 -5.96
CA VAL A 121 3.26 -13.00 -5.14
C VAL A 121 2.12 -13.55 -5.99
N ALA A 122 1.58 -12.77 -6.93
CA ALA A 122 0.52 -13.22 -7.80
C ALA A 122 0.94 -14.35 -8.74
N LEU A 123 2.14 -14.27 -9.32
CA LEU A 123 2.70 -15.35 -10.15
C LEU A 123 2.94 -16.62 -9.32
N LYS A 124 3.38 -16.48 -8.07
CA LYS A 124 3.52 -17.62 -7.15
C LYS A 124 2.17 -18.23 -6.78
N ALA A 125 1.17 -17.41 -6.49
CA ALA A 125 -0.20 -17.86 -6.23
C ALA A 125 -0.80 -18.64 -7.41
N GLU A 126 -0.56 -18.19 -8.65
CA GLU A 126 -1.03 -18.88 -9.85
C GLU A 126 -0.35 -20.24 -10.03
N GLN A 127 0.97 -20.31 -9.82
CA GLN A 127 1.75 -21.55 -9.89
C GLN A 127 1.28 -22.59 -8.86
N ILE A 128 1.11 -22.19 -7.60
CA ILE A 128 0.73 -23.13 -6.52
C ILE A 128 -0.75 -23.52 -6.55
N SER A 129 -1.62 -22.70 -7.16
CA SER A 129 -3.06 -22.99 -7.28
C SER A 129 -3.44 -23.80 -8.51
N GLY A 130 -2.46 -24.20 -9.33
CA GLY A 130 -2.70 -24.92 -10.59
C GLY A 130 -3.53 -24.10 -11.59
N GLY A 131 -3.41 -22.77 -11.57
CA GLY A 131 -4.15 -21.87 -12.47
C GLY A 131 -5.57 -21.50 -12.02
N THR A 132 -6.03 -22.01 -10.86
CA THR A 132 -7.34 -21.63 -10.29
C THR A 132 -7.40 -20.14 -9.94
N ILE A 133 -6.28 -19.58 -9.47
CA ILE A 133 -6.11 -18.15 -9.18
C ILE A 133 -5.25 -17.56 -10.29
N ARG A 134 -5.82 -16.70 -11.13
CA ARG A 134 -5.06 -16.04 -12.19
C ARG A 134 -4.30 -14.86 -11.61
N ALA A 135 -3.00 -14.72 -11.90
CA ALA A 135 -2.19 -13.62 -11.37
C ALA A 135 -2.79 -12.25 -11.69
N TRP A 136 -3.31 -12.07 -12.91
CA TRP A 136 -3.96 -10.82 -13.31
C TRP A 136 -5.21 -10.51 -12.49
N GLY A 137 -6.06 -11.52 -12.23
CA GLY A 137 -7.27 -11.36 -11.43
C GLY A 137 -6.96 -10.97 -9.98
N LEU A 138 -5.94 -11.60 -9.40
CA LEU A 138 -5.48 -11.26 -8.06
C LEU A 138 -4.93 -9.82 -8.00
N ARG A 139 -4.10 -9.42 -8.98
CA ARG A 139 -3.54 -8.07 -9.05
C ARG A 139 -4.62 -7.00 -9.15
N ILE A 140 -5.60 -7.20 -10.02
CA ILE A 140 -6.72 -6.26 -10.18
C ILE A 140 -7.56 -6.20 -8.91
N SER A 141 -7.84 -7.34 -8.27
CA SER A 141 -8.55 -7.39 -6.99
C SER A 141 -7.84 -6.57 -5.91
N VAL A 142 -6.53 -6.77 -5.75
CA VAL A 142 -5.71 -5.98 -4.81
C VAL A 142 -5.74 -4.49 -5.15
N ALA A 143 -5.55 -4.13 -6.42
CA ALA A 143 -5.55 -2.73 -6.85
C ALA A 143 -6.89 -2.04 -6.60
N ILE A 144 -8.01 -2.74 -6.81
CA ILE A 144 -9.35 -2.24 -6.46
C ILE A 144 -9.46 -2.05 -4.94
N GLY A 145 -8.97 -3.01 -4.16
CA GLY A 145 -8.92 -2.91 -2.70
C GLY A 145 -8.14 -1.69 -2.22
N VAL A 146 -6.92 -1.47 -2.71
CA VAL A 146 -6.12 -0.28 -2.38
C VAL A 146 -6.85 0.99 -2.80
N GLY A 147 -7.33 1.06 -4.04
CA GLY A 147 -8.03 2.25 -4.55
C GLY A 147 -9.25 2.61 -3.70
N PHE A 148 -10.09 1.63 -3.38
CA PHE A 148 -11.23 1.84 -2.49
C PHE A 148 -10.79 2.25 -1.08
N GLY A 149 -9.76 1.60 -0.53
CA GLY A 149 -9.20 1.93 0.78
C GLY A 149 -8.72 3.38 0.84
N LEU A 150 -8.00 3.85 -0.17
CA LEU A 150 -7.51 5.24 -0.21
C LEU A 150 -8.66 6.24 -0.40
N ALA A 151 -9.66 5.93 -1.21
CA ALA A 151 -10.86 6.78 -1.32
C ALA A 151 -11.58 6.90 0.04
N LEU A 152 -11.76 5.80 0.76
CA LEU A 152 -12.38 5.79 2.08
C LEU A 152 -11.51 6.48 3.14
N GLY A 153 -10.18 6.30 3.07
CA GLY A 153 -9.24 6.94 3.96
C GLY A 153 -9.18 8.46 3.77
N THR A 154 -9.23 8.93 2.52
CA THR A 154 -9.31 10.36 2.22
C THR A 154 -10.67 10.96 2.61
N PHE A 155 -11.77 10.23 2.43
CA PHE A 155 -13.08 10.58 3.01
C PHE A 155 -13.01 10.72 4.54
N ARG A 156 -12.32 9.81 5.23
CA ARG A 156 -12.10 9.89 6.68
C ARG A 156 -11.29 11.13 7.08
N ILE A 157 -10.25 11.50 6.32
CA ILE A 157 -9.49 12.74 6.55
C ILE A 157 -10.39 13.97 6.39
N VAL A 158 -11.22 14.01 5.35
CA VAL A 158 -12.12 15.15 5.10
C VAL A 158 -13.20 15.28 6.18
N THR A 159 -13.83 14.16 6.55
CA THR A 159 -14.91 14.15 7.55
C THR A 159 -14.41 14.23 8.99
N GLY A 160 -13.13 13.95 9.21
CA GLY A 160 -12.51 13.98 10.53
C GLY A 160 -12.96 12.87 11.47
N SER A 161 -13.45 11.77 10.91
CA SER A 161 -13.92 10.61 11.67
C SER A 161 -12.75 9.79 12.24
N GLU A 162 -13.04 9.09 13.33
CA GLU A 162 -12.05 8.33 14.08
C GLU A 162 -11.57 7.09 13.30
N LEU A 163 -10.25 6.94 13.13
CA LEU A 163 -9.63 5.84 12.38
C LEU A 163 -10.08 4.47 12.89
N TYR A 164 -10.13 4.30 14.21
CA TYR A 164 -10.38 3.00 14.83
C TYR A 164 -11.73 2.40 14.43
N LEU A 165 -12.75 3.22 14.15
CA LEU A 165 -14.07 2.75 13.72
C LEU A 165 -14.01 2.00 12.39
N TYR A 166 -13.25 2.55 11.43
CA TYR A 166 -13.04 1.92 10.12
C TYR A 166 -12.22 0.64 10.22
N ILE A 167 -11.18 0.66 11.05
CA ILE A 167 -10.30 -0.49 11.24
C ILE A 167 -11.04 -1.63 11.92
N ILE A 168 -11.80 -1.36 12.99
CA ILE A 168 -12.64 -2.37 13.65
C ILE A 168 -13.67 -2.92 12.65
N GLY A 169 -14.40 -2.06 11.94
CA GLY A 169 -15.39 -2.49 10.95
C GLY A 169 -14.78 -3.36 9.84
N GLY A 170 -13.62 -2.95 9.29
CA GLY A 170 -12.91 -3.72 8.28
C GLY A 170 -12.39 -5.06 8.80
N TYR A 171 -11.87 -5.12 10.04
CA TYR A 171 -11.47 -6.39 10.65
C TYR A 171 -12.66 -7.33 10.90
N ILE A 172 -13.81 -6.81 11.30
CA ILE A 172 -15.04 -7.62 11.40
C ILE A 172 -15.37 -8.25 10.04
N ILE A 173 -15.31 -7.46 8.96
CA ILE A 173 -15.51 -7.96 7.59
C ILE A 173 -14.48 -9.04 7.26
N VAL A 174 -13.20 -8.80 7.52
CA VAL A 174 -12.12 -9.77 7.27
C VAL A 174 -12.35 -11.06 8.06
N MET A 175 -12.73 -11.00 9.34
CA MET A 175 -12.99 -12.17 10.18
C MET A 175 -14.15 -13.00 9.61
N ILE A 176 -15.24 -12.35 9.22
CA ILE A 176 -16.39 -13.01 8.58
C ILE A 176 -15.95 -13.65 7.27
N GLN A 177 -15.29 -12.91 6.38
CA GLN A 177 -14.85 -13.43 5.09
C GLN A 177 -13.84 -14.58 5.22
N THR A 178 -12.93 -14.50 6.19
CA THR A 178 -11.94 -15.56 6.47
C THR A 178 -12.63 -16.89 6.78
N ARG A 179 -13.78 -16.86 7.47
CA ARG A 179 -14.56 -18.07 7.80
C ARG A 179 -15.13 -18.79 6.57
N PHE A 180 -15.40 -18.06 5.49
CA PHE A 180 -15.98 -18.56 4.25
C PHE A 180 -14.96 -18.75 3.11
N ALA A 181 -13.75 -18.20 3.25
CA ALA A 181 -12.73 -18.24 2.21
C ALA A 181 -12.04 -19.62 2.09
N PRO A 182 -11.60 -20.02 0.89
CA PRO A 182 -10.75 -21.20 0.70
C PRO A 182 -9.43 -21.07 1.47
N LYS A 183 -9.02 -22.14 2.19
CA LYS A 183 -7.79 -22.15 2.99
C LYS A 183 -6.53 -21.73 2.22
N LEU A 184 -6.46 -22.06 0.94
CA LEU A 184 -5.33 -21.72 0.06
C LEU A 184 -5.15 -20.21 -0.11
N ILE A 185 -6.23 -19.43 -0.09
CA ILE A 185 -6.18 -17.98 -0.36
C ILE A 185 -6.03 -17.16 0.91
N ILE A 186 -6.41 -17.69 2.08
CA ILE A 186 -6.32 -16.94 3.34
C ILE A 186 -4.89 -16.40 3.56
N GLY A 187 -3.87 -17.24 3.48
CA GLY A 187 -2.47 -16.79 3.62
C GLY A 187 -2.09 -15.70 2.61
N LEU A 188 -2.47 -15.89 1.34
CA LEU A 188 -2.21 -14.90 0.27
C LEU A 188 -2.95 -13.58 0.50
N ALA A 189 -4.17 -13.63 1.01
CA ALA A 189 -4.97 -12.44 1.28
C ALA A 189 -4.32 -11.60 2.39
N TYR A 190 -3.89 -12.22 3.49
CA TYR A 190 -3.23 -11.50 4.57
C TYR A 190 -1.83 -11.01 4.16
N ASP A 191 -1.12 -11.75 3.30
CA ASP A 191 0.16 -11.30 2.73
C ASP A 191 -0.03 -10.11 1.76
N SER A 192 -1.16 -10.05 1.05
CA SER A 192 -1.45 -8.94 0.12
C SER A 192 -1.50 -7.56 0.80
N GLY A 193 -1.87 -7.51 2.08
CA GLY A 193 -1.79 -6.29 2.88
C GLY A 193 -0.34 -5.85 3.12
N GLY A 194 0.57 -6.78 3.40
CA GLY A 194 2.01 -6.50 3.56
C GLY A 194 2.71 -6.20 2.23
N VAL A 195 2.24 -6.79 1.14
CA VAL A 195 2.74 -6.52 -0.21
C VAL A 195 2.37 -5.10 -0.66
N THR A 196 1.18 -4.63 -0.33
CA THR A 196 0.71 -3.28 -0.68
C THR A 196 1.32 -2.20 0.22
N THR A 197 1.99 -2.57 1.32
CA THR A 197 2.82 -1.65 2.10
C THR A 197 4.27 -1.56 1.62
N SER A 198 4.56 -2.04 0.41
CA SER A 198 5.91 -2.05 -0.12
C SER A 198 6.31 -0.74 -0.81
N MET A 199 7.45 -0.77 -1.50
CA MET A 199 8.26 0.41 -1.78
C MET A 199 7.55 1.44 -2.66
N VAL A 200 6.66 1.04 -3.58
CA VAL A 200 5.98 2.02 -4.47
C VAL A 200 4.78 2.67 -3.79
N THR A 201 3.95 1.87 -3.14
CA THR A 201 2.63 2.33 -2.67
C THR A 201 2.71 3.19 -1.41
N VAL A 202 3.47 2.79 -0.37
CA VAL A 202 3.48 3.50 0.92
C VAL A 202 4.01 4.92 0.84
N PRO A 203 5.15 5.18 0.19
CA PRO A 203 5.66 6.54 0.08
C PRO A 203 4.64 7.48 -0.55
N LEU A 204 3.97 7.04 -1.63
CA LEU A 204 2.98 7.85 -2.32
C LEU A 204 1.69 8.06 -1.51
N VAL A 205 1.22 7.01 -0.83
CA VAL A 205 0.07 7.09 0.08
C VAL A 205 0.36 8.05 1.24
N THR A 206 1.58 8.02 1.76
CA THR A 206 2.02 8.91 2.84
C THR A 206 2.08 10.36 2.37
N ALA A 207 2.66 10.63 1.19
CA ALA A 207 2.70 11.96 0.62
C ALA A 207 1.28 12.53 0.34
N LEU A 208 0.39 11.72 -0.22
CA LEU A 208 -1.01 12.08 -0.41
C LEU A 208 -1.70 12.37 0.93
N GLY A 209 -1.52 11.50 1.92
CA GLY A 209 -2.16 11.61 3.21
C GLY A 209 -1.69 12.81 4.02
N LEU A 210 -0.38 13.03 4.10
CA LEU A 210 0.21 14.19 4.75
C LEU A 210 -0.17 15.48 4.02
N GLY A 211 -0.11 15.48 2.68
CA GLY A 211 -0.50 16.63 1.86
C GLY A 211 -1.96 17.01 2.05
N LEU A 212 -2.87 16.03 2.00
CA LEU A 212 -4.30 16.25 2.19
C LEU A 212 -4.60 16.72 3.62
N ALA A 213 -4.07 16.05 4.65
CA ALA A 213 -4.28 16.43 6.03
C ALA A 213 -3.66 17.80 6.39
N SER A 214 -2.65 18.25 5.65
CA SER A 214 -2.10 19.61 5.80
C SER A 214 -2.97 20.67 5.13
N ALA A 215 -3.70 20.30 4.07
CA ALA A 215 -4.53 21.21 3.29
C ALA A 215 -5.97 21.32 3.80
N VAL A 216 -6.48 20.30 4.51
CA VAL A 216 -7.81 20.30 5.12
C VAL A 216 -7.76 20.94 6.51
N PRO A 217 -8.54 22.01 6.78
CA PRO A 217 -8.55 22.67 8.08
C PRO A 217 -8.91 21.75 9.25
N GLY A 218 -8.23 21.94 10.39
CA GLY A 218 -8.50 21.20 11.61
C GLY A 218 -8.04 19.74 11.62
N ARG A 219 -7.21 19.34 10.65
CA ARG A 219 -6.61 18.00 10.58
C ARG A 219 -5.17 17.99 11.07
N ASN A 220 -4.74 16.87 11.62
CA ASN A 220 -3.38 16.63 12.06
C ASN A 220 -2.68 15.71 11.05
N PRO A 221 -1.64 16.16 10.33
CA PRO A 221 -0.96 15.33 9.34
C PRO A 221 -0.47 13.99 9.88
N LEU A 222 0.05 13.93 11.10
CA LEU A 222 0.56 12.70 11.70
C LEU A 222 -0.57 11.72 12.05
N LEU A 223 -1.68 12.19 12.65
CA LEU A 223 -2.78 11.32 13.08
C LEU A 223 -3.75 10.96 11.94
N ASP A 224 -4.05 11.92 11.09
CA ASP A 224 -5.03 11.77 10.01
C ASP A 224 -4.38 11.25 8.73
N GLY A 225 -3.22 11.83 8.35
CA GLY A 225 -2.50 11.50 7.12
C GLY A 225 -1.86 10.11 7.15
N PHE A 226 -1.15 9.75 8.22
CA PHE A 226 -0.49 8.43 8.31
C PHE A 226 -1.49 7.27 8.38
N GLY A 227 -2.70 7.53 8.88
CA GLY A 227 -3.79 6.54 8.95
C GLY A 227 -4.21 5.95 7.60
N LEU A 228 -3.93 6.62 6.48
CA LEU A 228 -4.17 6.09 5.13
C LEU A 228 -3.44 4.78 4.84
N ILE A 229 -2.27 4.55 5.45
CA ILE A 229 -1.51 3.30 5.29
C ILE A 229 -2.31 2.11 5.81
N ALA A 230 -3.08 2.30 6.88
CA ALA A 230 -3.92 1.24 7.44
C ALA A 230 -5.03 0.84 6.45
N PHE A 231 -5.62 1.80 5.74
CA PHE A 231 -6.59 1.51 4.67
C PHE A 231 -5.94 0.80 3.48
N ALA A 232 -4.76 1.27 3.07
CA ALA A 232 -3.99 0.65 1.99
C ALA A 232 -3.63 -0.82 2.29
N SER A 233 -3.49 -1.18 3.56
CA SER A 233 -3.19 -2.56 3.99
C SER A 233 -4.44 -3.42 4.16
N LEU A 234 -5.52 -2.87 4.73
CA LEU A 234 -6.70 -3.63 5.14
C LEU A 234 -7.61 -4.01 3.96
N PHE A 235 -7.85 -3.06 3.05
CA PHE A 235 -8.82 -3.27 1.97
C PHE A 235 -8.35 -4.25 0.88
N PRO A 236 -7.06 -4.39 0.56
CA PRO A 236 -6.56 -5.50 -0.26
C PRO A 236 -6.92 -6.86 0.30
N VAL A 237 -6.81 -7.06 1.62
CA VAL A 237 -7.18 -8.33 2.28
C VAL A 237 -8.65 -8.63 2.02
N ILE A 238 -9.53 -7.63 2.25
CA ILE A 238 -10.97 -7.74 1.99
C ILE A 238 -11.25 -8.06 0.52
N ALA A 239 -10.58 -7.36 -0.40
CA ALA A 239 -10.78 -7.54 -1.83
C ALA A 239 -10.34 -8.92 -2.31
N VAL A 240 -9.20 -9.43 -1.84
CA VAL A 240 -8.68 -10.75 -2.20
C VAL A 240 -9.56 -11.87 -1.64
N LEU A 241 -10.00 -11.75 -0.39
CA LEU A 241 -10.95 -12.70 0.20
C LEU A 241 -12.29 -12.71 -0.56
N GLY A 242 -12.79 -11.54 -0.96
CA GLY A 242 -14.00 -11.44 -1.79
C GLY A 242 -13.80 -12.07 -3.17
N TYR A 243 -12.69 -11.77 -3.85
CA TYR A 243 -12.32 -12.38 -5.13
C TYR A 243 -12.25 -13.90 -5.05
N ALA A 244 -11.66 -14.43 -3.98
CA ALA A 244 -11.55 -15.87 -3.71
C ALA A 244 -12.92 -16.56 -3.60
N GLN A 245 -13.83 -15.95 -2.85
CA GLN A 245 -15.18 -16.49 -2.64
C GLN A 245 -15.98 -16.48 -3.94
N ILE A 246 -15.90 -15.39 -4.71
CA ILE A 246 -16.57 -15.28 -6.03
C ILE A 246 -16.00 -16.31 -7.00
N ALA A 247 -14.68 -16.45 -7.08
CA ALA A 247 -14.03 -17.43 -7.95
C ALA A 247 -14.43 -18.87 -7.58
N GLN A 248 -14.50 -19.20 -6.29
CA GLN A 248 -14.94 -20.51 -5.82
C GLN A 248 -16.42 -20.77 -6.16
N TRP A 249 -17.29 -19.77 -6.01
CA TRP A 249 -18.70 -19.88 -6.34
C TRP A 249 -18.92 -20.14 -7.84
N LEU A 250 -18.23 -19.39 -8.70
CA LEU A 250 -18.27 -19.59 -10.16
C LEU A 250 -17.75 -20.97 -10.57
N SER A 251 -16.69 -21.46 -9.93
CA SER A 251 -16.15 -22.80 -10.18
C SER A 251 -17.14 -23.92 -9.81
N LYS A 252 -17.88 -23.77 -8.70
CA LYS A 252 -18.94 -24.72 -8.32
C LYS A 252 -20.13 -24.70 -9.28
N GLY A 253 -20.49 -23.53 -9.81
CA GLY A 253 -21.57 -23.39 -10.80
C GLY A 253 -21.27 -24.09 -12.14
N GLY A 254 -20.01 -24.09 -12.58
CA GLY A 254 -19.60 -24.73 -13.85
C GLY A 254 -19.57 -26.26 -13.84
N LEU A 255 -19.62 -26.90 -12.67
CA LEU A 255 -19.71 -28.37 -12.53
C LEU A 255 -21.16 -28.89 -12.64
N SER A 256 -22.16 -28.01 -12.58
CA SER A 256 -23.57 -28.37 -12.72
C SER A 256 -24.07 -28.35 -14.17
N SER A 257 -23.23 -27.95 -15.13
CA SER A 257 -23.63 -27.72 -16.54
C SER A 257 -22.94 -28.65 -17.54
N LYS A 258 -22.51 -29.84 -17.13
CA LYS A 258 -22.16 -30.92 -18.06
C LYS A 258 -23.17 -32.07 -17.90
N PRO A 259 -24.05 -32.31 -18.89
CA PRO A 259 -24.84 -33.53 -18.94
C PRO A 259 -23.96 -34.76 -19.16
#